data_AF-A0A1G5U927-F1
#
_entry.id   AF-A0A1G5U927-F1
#
_cell.length_a   1.000
_cell.length_b   1.000
_cell.length_c   1.000
_cell.angle_alpha   90.00
_cell.angle_beta   90.00
_cell.angle_gamma   90.00
#
_symmetry.space_group_name_H-M   'P 1'
#
loop_
_entity.id
_entity.type
_entity.pdbx_description
1 polymer ?
#
loop_
_entity_poly.entity_id
_entity_poly.type
_entity_poly.pdbx_seq_one_letter_code
_entity_poly.pdbx_strand_id
1 'polypeptide(L)'
;MADARSQRLGDIAGDRLAIDCATCRRHGSYRLDGLMARFGPEIATLDLLRALTASCRHQRDPGAKVARQDESQCLATLRLPKLPDLDPPVPPGRPFAIEVWDTRGRIELRLGVIYPLDGARAAFEAVKDAYPRDEVTLRQGARVLCRRARPGAPDHVDADPGGA
;
A
#
# COMPACT_ATOMS: atom_id res chain seq x y z
N MET A 1 12.87 -9.50 4.18
CA MET A 1 11.62 -10.23 3.84
C MET A 1 11.66 -11.54 4.61
N ALA A 2 10.83 -11.69 5.64
CA ALA A 2 10.76 -12.95 6.40
C ALA A 2 10.30 -14.06 5.45
N ASP A 3 11.03 -15.17 5.43
CA ASP A 3 10.65 -16.36 4.70
C ASP A 3 9.35 -16.91 5.31
N ALA A 4 8.24 -16.81 4.57
CA ALA A 4 6.93 -17.30 4.99
C ALA A 4 6.93 -18.81 5.32
N ARG A 5 7.99 -19.56 4.95
CA ARG A 5 8.18 -20.97 5.32
C ARG A 5 8.50 -21.20 6.80
N SER A 6 8.88 -20.18 7.55
CA SER A 6 9.32 -20.32 8.95
C SER A 6 8.40 -19.67 9.99
N GLN A 7 7.29 -19.05 9.58
CA GLN A 7 6.37 -18.41 10.53
C GLN A 7 5.54 -19.47 11.28
N ARG A 8 5.58 -19.44 12.63
CA ARG A 8 4.78 -20.29 13.51
C ARG A 8 3.46 -19.62 13.86
N LEU A 9 2.48 -20.41 14.29
CA LEU A 9 1.16 -19.92 14.68
C LEU A 9 1.23 -18.90 15.83
N GLY A 10 2.08 -19.14 16.84
CA GLY A 10 2.25 -18.26 17.99
C GLY A 10 2.85 -16.90 17.67
N ASP A 11 3.53 -16.77 16.53
CA ASP A 11 4.16 -15.51 16.10
C ASP A 11 3.18 -14.57 15.37
N ILE A 12 1.95 -15.02 15.12
CA ILE A 12 0.96 -14.25 14.36
C ILE A 12 0.30 -13.22 15.29
N ALA A 13 0.58 -11.94 15.05
CA ALA A 13 -0.10 -10.84 15.73
C ALA A 13 -1.56 -10.73 15.27
N GLY A 14 -2.49 -10.58 16.21
CA GLY A 14 -3.93 -10.41 15.99
C GLY A 14 -4.76 -11.41 16.79
N ASP A 15 -6.04 -11.54 16.47
CA ASP A 15 -6.99 -12.41 17.19
C ASP A 15 -7.56 -13.54 16.32
N ARG A 16 -7.64 -13.32 15.00
CA ARG A 16 -8.27 -14.26 14.06
C ARG A 16 -7.51 -14.40 12.76
N LEU A 17 -7.39 -15.64 12.31
CA LEU A 17 -6.84 -15.99 11.01
C LEU A 17 -7.95 -16.52 10.10
N ALA A 18 -7.93 -16.13 8.83
CA ALA A 18 -8.90 -16.60 7.85
C ALA A 18 -8.27 -17.57 6.84
N ILE A 19 -9.08 -18.48 6.33
CA ILE A 19 -8.72 -19.36 5.22
C ILE A 19 -9.62 -19.05 4.02
N ASP A 20 -9.02 -19.09 2.83
CA ASP A 20 -9.73 -18.97 1.56
C ASP A 20 -9.10 -19.92 0.54
N CYS A 21 -9.90 -20.79 -0.09
CA CYS A 21 -9.47 -21.65 -1.18
C CYS A 21 -10.28 -21.38 -2.45
N ALA A 22 -9.60 -20.89 -3.50
CA ALA A 22 -10.23 -20.62 -4.79
C ALA A 22 -10.77 -21.88 -5.49
N THR A 23 -10.20 -23.06 -5.21
CA THR A 23 -10.57 -24.31 -5.89
C THR A 23 -11.83 -24.96 -5.32
N CYS A 24 -11.88 -25.17 -3.99
CA CYS A 24 -13.02 -25.79 -3.33
C CYS A 24 -13.99 -24.80 -2.70
N ARG A 25 -13.72 -23.49 -2.82
CA ARG A 25 -14.51 -22.38 -2.24
C ARG A 25 -14.71 -22.50 -0.72
N ARG A 26 -13.72 -23.09 -0.04
CA ARG A 26 -13.70 -23.10 1.43
C ARG A 26 -13.32 -21.71 1.92
N HIS A 27 -14.14 -21.17 2.82
CA HIS A 27 -13.84 -19.96 3.57
C HIS A 27 -14.10 -20.21 5.06
N GLY A 28 -13.29 -19.62 5.93
CA GLY A 28 -13.46 -19.75 7.37
C GLY A 28 -12.62 -18.73 8.13
N SER A 29 -13.08 -18.32 9.31
CA SER A 29 -12.35 -17.44 10.23
C SER A 29 -12.23 -18.10 11.59
N TYR A 30 -11.00 -18.33 12.01
CA TYR A 30 -10.64 -19.06 13.22
C TYR A 30 -10.00 -18.12 14.24
N ARG A 31 -10.35 -18.26 15.52
CA ARG A 31 -9.63 -17.58 16.60
C ARG A 31 -8.26 -18.21 16.79
N LEU A 32 -7.22 -17.39 16.95
CA LEU A 32 -5.86 -17.87 17.14
C LEU A 32 -5.74 -18.71 18.40
N ASP A 33 -6.34 -18.30 19.53
CA ASP A 33 -6.34 -19.08 20.78
C ASP A 33 -6.88 -20.50 20.60
N GLY A 34 -7.97 -20.64 19.83
CA GLY A 34 -8.55 -21.95 19.55
C GLY A 34 -7.67 -22.81 18.64
N LEU A 35 -6.97 -22.20 17.68
CA LEU A 35 -6.00 -22.89 16.84
C LEU A 35 -4.76 -23.30 17.65
N MET A 36 -4.25 -22.43 18.52
CA MET A 36 -3.11 -22.71 19.39
C MET A 36 -3.43 -23.81 20.39
N ALA A 37 -4.63 -23.81 20.99
CA ALA A 37 -5.08 -24.89 21.85
C ALA A 37 -5.17 -26.24 21.12
N ARG A 38 -5.51 -26.22 19.82
CA ARG A 38 -5.71 -27.45 19.04
C ARG A 38 -4.43 -28.01 18.41
N PHE A 39 -3.57 -27.15 17.91
CA PHE A 39 -2.40 -27.54 17.10
C PHE A 39 -1.06 -27.20 17.76
N GLY A 40 -1.08 -26.48 18.89
CA GLY A 40 0.09 -25.91 19.52
C GLY A 40 0.52 -24.59 18.87
N PRO A 41 1.15 -23.67 19.62
CA PRO A 41 1.65 -22.41 19.08
C PRO A 41 2.83 -22.60 18.11
N GLU A 42 3.57 -23.70 18.25
CA GLU A 42 4.79 -23.96 17.48
C GLU A 42 4.55 -24.51 16.07
N ILE A 43 3.30 -24.84 15.71
CA ILE A 43 2.99 -25.37 14.38
C ILE A 43 3.36 -24.35 13.30
N ALA A 44 4.06 -24.82 12.26
CA ALA A 44 4.35 -23.99 11.10
C ALA A 44 3.04 -23.64 10.36
N THR A 45 2.94 -22.41 9.88
CA THR A 45 1.77 -21.93 9.11
C THR A 45 1.41 -22.81 7.92
N LEU A 46 2.41 -23.40 7.24
CA LEU A 46 2.18 -24.35 6.15
C LEU A 46 1.49 -25.64 6.63
N ASP A 47 1.92 -26.19 7.76
CA ASP A 47 1.35 -27.41 8.34
C ASP A 47 -0.05 -27.15 8.89
N LEU A 48 -0.27 -25.97 9.48
CA LEU A 48 -1.60 -25.50 9.86
C LEU A 48 -2.53 -25.40 8.64
N LEU A 49 -2.08 -24.80 7.54
CA LEU A 49 -2.86 -24.72 6.31
C LEU A 49 -3.22 -26.12 5.79
N ARG A 50 -2.27 -27.07 5.81
CA ARG A 50 -2.52 -28.46 5.44
C ARG A 50 -3.56 -29.12 6.35
N ALA A 51 -3.46 -28.92 7.66
CA ALA A 51 -4.40 -29.47 8.63
C ALA A 51 -5.81 -28.90 8.45
N LEU A 52 -5.94 -27.59 8.24
CA LEU A 52 -7.22 -26.91 7.99
C LEU A 52 -7.82 -27.26 6.62
N THR A 53 -6.99 -27.73 5.68
CA THR A 53 -7.43 -28.18 4.35
C THR A 53 -7.50 -29.69 4.19
N ALA A 54 -7.30 -30.49 5.24
CA ALA A 54 -7.27 -31.96 5.22
C ALA A 54 -8.44 -32.63 4.46
N SER A 55 -9.61 -31.99 4.44
CA SER A 55 -10.80 -32.49 3.73
C SER A 55 -10.98 -31.91 2.32
N CYS A 56 -10.01 -31.18 1.78
CA CYS A 56 -10.05 -30.65 0.42
C CYS A 56 -9.58 -31.74 -0.53
N ARG A 57 -10.48 -32.21 -1.41
CA ARG A 57 -10.16 -33.23 -2.42
C ARG A 57 -9.03 -32.86 -3.40
N HIS A 58 -8.66 -31.57 -3.45
CA HIS A 58 -7.59 -31.07 -4.32
C HIS A 58 -6.26 -30.93 -3.58
N GLN A 59 -6.22 -31.27 -2.28
CA GLN A 59 -4.98 -31.29 -1.51
C GLN A 59 -4.12 -32.45 -1.99
N ARG A 60 -2.80 -32.22 -2.04
CA ARG A 60 -1.80 -33.20 -2.40
C ARG A 60 -0.91 -33.53 -1.20
N ASP A 61 -0.41 -34.75 -1.18
CA ASP A 61 0.50 -35.21 -0.14
C ASP A 61 1.82 -34.41 -0.13
N PRO A 62 2.47 -34.29 1.04
CA PRO A 62 3.82 -33.74 1.10
C PRO A 62 4.76 -34.48 0.12
N GLY A 63 5.48 -33.72 -0.72
CA GLY A 63 6.41 -34.31 -1.70
C GLY A 63 5.75 -34.87 -2.98
N ALA A 64 4.42 -34.81 -3.12
CA ALA A 64 3.76 -35.14 -4.37
C ALA A 64 4.27 -34.25 -5.52
N LYS A 65 4.29 -34.80 -6.74
CA LYS A 65 4.68 -34.04 -7.94
C LYS A 65 3.81 -32.80 -8.09
N VAL A 66 4.42 -31.72 -8.56
CA VAL A 66 3.71 -30.48 -8.88
C VAL A 66 2.59 -30.80 -9.88
N ALA A 67 1.41 -30.24 -9.62
CA ALA A 67 0.27 -30.40 -10.51
C ALA A 67 0.62 -29.91 -11.92
N ARG A 68 0.16 -30.64 -12.94
CA ARG A 68 0.21 -30.14 -14.30
C ARG A 68 -0.73 -28.94 -14.46
N GLN A 69 -0.54 -28.16 -15.52
CA GLN A 69 -1.33 -26.95 -15.78
C GLN A 69 -2.85 -27.22 -15.88
N ASP A 70 -3.24 -28.41 -16.30
CA ASP A 70 -4.63 -28.89 -16.44
C ASP A 70 -5.17 -29.59 -15.18
N GLU A 71 -4.31 -29.91 -14.22
CA GLU A 71 -4.71 -30.61 -13.00
C GLU A 71 -5.17 -29.62 -11.92
N SER A 72 -6.38 -29.83 -11.39
CA SER A 72 -6.85 -29.07 -10.23
C SER A 72 -5.96 -29.31 -8.99
N GLN A 73 -5.68 -28.25 -8.24
CA GLN A 73 -4.94 -28.32 -6.97
C GLN A 73 -5.56 -27.41 -5.92
N CYS A 74 -5.32 -27.68 -4.64
CA CYS A 74 -5.76 -26.84 -3.55
C CYS A 74 -5.05 -25.49 -3.64
N LEU A 75 -5.82 -24.42 -3.82
CA LEU A 75 -5.34 -23.04 -3.83
C LEU A 75 -5.73 -22.32 -2.53
N ALA A 76 -5.66 -23.03 -1.42
CA ALA A 76 -5.96 -22.48 -0.12
C ALA A 76 -4.84 -21.52 0.33
N THR A 77 -5.25 -20.42 0.93
CA THR A 77 -4.37 -19.38 1.46
C THR A 77 -4.79 -19.08 2.89
N LEU A 78 -3.79 -18.88 3.75
CA LEU A 78 -4.02 -18.27 5.05
C LEU A 78 -3.98 -16.75 4.87
N ARG A 79 -5.04 -16.08 5.31
CA ARG A 79 -5.12 -14.63 5.43
C ARG A 79 -4.83 -14.29 6.88
N LEU A 80 -3.61 -13.82 7.10
CA LEU A 80 -3.17 -13.34 8.41
C LEU A 80 -3.89 -12.04 8.76
N PRO A 81 -4.06 -11.73 10.06
CA PRO A 81 -4.50 -10.42 10.50
C PRO A 81 -3.64 -9.33 9.85
N LYS A 82 -4.29 -8.27 9.34
CA LYS A 82 -3.55 -7.07 8.96
C LYS A 82 -2.99 -6.48 10.25
N LEU A 83 -1.66 -6.35 10.34
CA LEU A 83 -1.04 -5.61 11.44
C LEU A 83 -1.67 -4.22 11.50
N PRO A 84 -1.94 -3.69 12.71
CA PRO A 84 -2.41 -2.33 12.84
C PRO A 84 -1.42 -1.41 12.13
N ASP A 85 -1.96 -0.61 11.22
CA ASP A 85 -1.18 0.43 10.56
C ASP A 85 -0.80 1.45 11.64
N LEU A 86 0.50 1.56 11.94
CA LEU A 86 1.01 2.51 12.92
C LEU A 86 1.22 3.89 12.29
N ASP A 87 1.12 4.00 10.97
CA ASP A 87 1.17 5.30 10.33
C ASP A 87 -0.02 6.13 10.81
N PRO A 88 0.21 7.40 11.20
CA PRO A 88 -0.88 8.28 11.56
C PRO A 88 -1.88 8.30 10.39
N PRO A 89 -3.19 8.24 10.67
CA PRO A 89 -4.18 8.23 9.61
C PRO A 89 -3.96 9.45 8.72
N VAL A 90 -3.83 9.22 7.42
CA VAL A 90 -3.70 10.28 6.43
C VAL A 90 -4.88 11.24 6.64
N PRO A 91 -4.64 12.54 6.91
CA PRO A 91 -5.71 13.48 7.16
C PRO A 91 -6.70 13.49 6.00
N PRO A 92 -8.02 13.56 6.26
CA PRO A 92 -9.01 13.62 5.20
C PRO A 92 -8.81 14.89 4.37
N GLY A 93 -8.80 14.75 3.04
CA GLY A 93 -8.70 15.88 2.12
C GLY A 93 -7.62 15.69 1.05
N ARG A 94 -7.64 16.58 0.05
CA ARG A 94 -6.59 16.62 -0.96
C ARG A 94 -5.37 17.35 -0.40
N PRO A 95 -4.19 16.73 -0.41
CA PRO A 95 -2.99 17.37 0.07
C PRO A 95 -2.56 18.52 -0.84
N PHE A 96 -1.69 19.36 -0.31
CA PHE A 96 -0.98 20.38 -1.05
C PHE A 96 0.33 19.83 -1.57
N ALA A 97 0.69 20.24 -2.78
CA ALA A 97 1.96 19.92 -3.42
C ALA A 97 2.66 21.21 -3.86
N ILE A 98 3.96 21.29 -3.64
CA ILE A 98 4.79 22.36 -4.19
C ILE A 98 5.48 21.80 -5.43
N GLU A 99 5.41 22.52 -6.54
CA GLU A 99 5.99 22.13 -7.82
C GLU A 99 6.98 23.19 -8.27
N VAL A 100 8.15 22.74 -8.72
CA VAL A 100 9.18 23.56 -9.36
C VAL A 100 9.18 23.23 -10.85
N TRP A 101 9.13 24.27 -11.68
CA TRP A 101 8.92 24.15 -13.12
C TRP A 101 10.18 24.55 -13.89
N ASP A 102 10.56 23.71 -14.84
CA ASP A 102 11.71 23.92 -15.72
C ASP A 102 11.48 25.06 -16.72
N THR A 103 12.52 25.38 -17.49
CA THR A 103 12.48 26.43 -18.52
C THR A 103 11.46 26.20 -19.63
N ARG A 104 11.00 24.95 -19.81
CA ARG A 104 10.08 24.51 -20.85
C ARG A 104 8.64 24.39 -20.36
N GLY A 105 8.35 24.79 -19.13
CA GLY A 105 7.02 24.72 -18.54
C GLY A 105 6.61 23.30 -18.15
N ARG A 106 7.58 22.43 -17.82
CA ARG A 106 7.32 21.09 -17.27
C ARG A 106 7.67 21.07 -15.79
N ILE A 107 6.95 20.23 -15.03
CA ILE A 107 7.30 19.99 -13.63
C ILE A 107 8.63 19.27 -13.58
N GLU A 108 9.65 19.93 -13.02
CA GLU A 108 10.97 19.37 -12.79
C GLU A 108 10.99 18.62 -11.45
N LEU A 109 10.40 19.21 -10.41
CA LEU A 109 10.28 18.61 -9.09
C LEU A 109 8.88 18.79 -8.51
N ARG A 110 8.40 17.76 -7.80
CA ARG A 110 7.24 17.84 -6.90
C ARG A 110 7.70 17.55 -5.48
N LEU A 111 7.65 18.56 -4.63
CA LEU A 111 8.15 18.54 -3.25
C LEU A 111 7.02 18.16 -2.29
N GLY A 112 7.00 16.88 -1.90
CA GLY A 112 6.24 16.34 -0.76
C GLY A 112 4.72 16.43 -0.85
N VAL A 113 4.08 15.86 0.18
CA VAL A 113 2.62 15.86 0.39
C VAL A 113 2.37 16.55 1.73
N ILE A 114 1.78 17.74 1.71
CA ILE A 114 1.59 18.57 2.91
C ILE A 114 0.10 18.73 3.18
N TYR A 115 -0.37 18.43 4.39
CA TYR A 115 -1.80 18.45 4.72
C TYR A 115 -2.31 19.74 5.40
N PRO A 116 -1.57 20.42 6.29
CA PRO A 116 -2.01 21.73 6.75
C PRO A 116 -1.66 22.81 5.71
N LEU A 117 -2.62 23.66 5.34
CA LEU A 117 -2.40 24.77 4.40
C LEU A 117 -1.29 25.71 4.87
N ASP A 118 -1.23 26.01 6.17
CA ASP A 118 -0.22 26.90 6.73
C ASP A 118 1.18 26.32 6.60
N GLY A 119 1.33 25.00 6.86
CA GLY A 119 2.58 24.29 6.61
C GLY A 119 2.96 24.29 5.14
N ALA A 120 1.97 24.16 4.25
CA ALA A 120 2.20 24.18 2.80
C ALA A 120 2.62 25.58 2.30
N ARG A 121 2.05 26.65 2.87
CA ARG A 121 2.45 28.04 2.60
C ARG A 121 3.85 28.35 3.12
N ALA A 122 4.17 27.95 4.35
CA ALA A 122 5.50 28.12 4.91
C ALA A 122 6.57 27.39 4.09
N ALA A 123 6.30 26.14 3.70
CA ALA A 123 7.17 25.38 2.82
C ALA A 123 7.29 26.04 1.43
N PHE A 124 6.21 26.58 0.87
CA PHE A 124 6.24 27.30 -0.40
C PHE A 124 7.17 28.53 -0.35
N GLU A 125 7.11 29.32 0.73
CA GLU A 125 8.03 30.44 0.93
C GLU A 125 9.50 29.98 0.98
N ALA A 126 9.80 28.93 1.74
CA ALA A 126 11.16 28.37 1.79
C ALA A 126 11.64 27.84 0.42
N VAL A 127 10.75 27.23 -0.36
CA VAL A 127 11.09 26.70 -1.69
C VAL A 127 11.33 27.84 -2.69
N LYS A 128 10.58 28.94 -2.63
CA LYS A 128 10.83 30.11 -3.48
C LYS A 128 12.26 30.63 -3.33
N ASP A 129 12.74 30.68 -2.10
CA ASP A 129 14.08 31.16 -1.79
C ASP A 129 15.16 30.16 -2.22
N ALA A 130 14.88 28.86 -2.10
CA ALA A 130 15.78 27.80 -2.55
C ALA A 130 15.91 27.70 -4.09
N TYR A 131 14.86 28.08 -4.83
CA TYR A 131 14.80 28.03 -6.30
C TYR A 131 14.50 29.40 -6.91
N PRO A 132 15.39 30.40 -6.76
CA PRO A 132 15.08 31.80 -7.07
C PRO A 132 14.87 32.09 -8.57
N ARG A 133 15.25 31.15 -9.45
CA ARG A 133 15.17 31.31 -10.91
C ARG A 133 14.03 30.50 -11.55
N ASP A 134 13.49 29.52 -10.84
CA ASP A 134 12.59 28.50 -11.41
C ASP A 134 11.17 28.76 -10.97
N GLU A 135 10.19 28.68 -11.86
CA GLU A 135 8.80 28.93 -11.46
C GLU A 135 8.38 27.94 -10.36
N VAL A 136 7.72 28.44 -9.31
CA VAL A 136 7.26 27.63 -8.19
C VAL A 136 5.77 27.79 -8.03
N THR A 137 5.02 26.70 -7.90
CA THR A 137 3.58 26.72 -7.63
C THR A 137 3.23 25.87 -6.41
N LEU A 138 2.36 26.39 -5.56
CA LEU A 138 1.64 25.62 -4.54
C LEU A 138 0.27 25.22 -5.09
N ARG A 139 -0.03 23.92 -5.14
CA ARG A 139 -1.29 23.39 -5.69
C ARG A 139 -2.04 22.52 -4.72
N GLN A 140 -3.36 22.48 -4.85
CA GLN A 140 -4.23 21.46 -4.27
C GLN A 140 -4.95 20.72 -5.41
N GLY A 141 -4.41 19.57 -5.81
CA GLY A 141 -4.80 18.92 -7.06
C GLY A 141 -4.54 19.83 -8.27
N ALA A 142 -5.55 20.04 -9.11
CA ALA A 142 -5.44 20.91 -10.28
C ALA A 142 -5.45 22.42 -9.95
N ARG A 143 -5.84 22.83 -8.73
CA ARG A 143 -5.94 24.25 -8.38
C ARG A 143 -4.58 24.81 -7.96
N VAL A 144 -4.13 25.90 -8.60
CA VAL A 144 -3.00 26.72 -8.12
C VAL A 144 -3.49 27.66 -7.01
N LEU A 145 -2.83 27.64 -5.86
CA LEU A 145 -3.12 28.50 -4.71
C LEU A 145 -2.16 29.66 -4.61
N CYS A 146 -0.88 29.40 -4.88
CA CYS A 146 0.17 30.41 -4.93
C CYS A 146 1.09 30.09 -6.10
N ARG A 147 1.60 31.13 -6.74
CA ARG A 147 2.52 31.03 -7.88
C ARG A 147 3.58 32.11 -7.73
N ARG A 148 4.84 31.72 -7.94
CA ARG A 148 5.95 32.64 -8.14
C ARG A 148 6.43 32.46 -9.57
N ALA A 149 6.07 33.41 -10.43
CA ALA A 149 6.52 33.42 -11.81
C ALA A 149 8.04 33.44 -11.89
N ARG A 150 8.60 32.96 -13.01
CA ARG A 150 10.02 33.13 -13.29
C ARG A 150 10.36 34.63 -13.41
N PRO A 151 11.43 35.11 -12.75
CA PRO A 151 11.90 36.48 -12.95
C PRO A 151 12.17 36.76 -14.43
N GLY A 152 11.51 37.79 -14.99
CA GLY A 152 11.67 38.20 -16.39
C GLY A 152 10.91 37.37 -17.42
N ALA A 153 10.09 36.40 -17.01
CA ALA A 153 9.16 35.74 -17.92
C ALA A 153 7.89 36.58 -18.12
N PRO A 154 7.31 36.64 -19.34
CA PRO A 154 5.96 37.16 -19.51
C PRO A 154 4.96 36.29 -18.74
N ASP A 155 3.87 36.89 -18.24
CA ASP A 155 2.80 36.17 -17.55
C ASP A 155 2.26 35.07 -18.47
N HIS A 156 2.59 33.82 -18.17
CA HIS A 156 2.00 32.68 -18.84
C HIS A 156 0.57 32.50 -18.33
N VAL A 157 -0.40 32.87 -19.17
CA VAL A 157 -1.82 32.47 -19.02
C VAL A 157 -1.84 30.95 -18.87
N ASP A 158 -2.40 30.47 -17.77
CA ASP A 158 -2.45 29.05 -17.43
C ASP A 158 -2.88 28.24 -18.65
N ALA A 159 -2.02 27.32 -19.10
CA ALA A 159 -2.41 26.33 -20.09
C ALA A 159 -3.48 25.44 -19.43
N ASP A 160 -4.71 25.62 -19.89
CA ASP A 160 -5.85 24.76 -19.60
C ASP A 160 -5.41 23.28 -19.73
N PRO A 161 -5.51 22.45 -18.68
CA PRO A 161 -5.20 21.04 -18.80
C PRO A 161 -6.35 20.38 -19.56
N GLY A 162 -6.27 20.43 -20.89
CA GLY A 162 -7.06 19.69 -21.88
C GLY A 162 -8.36 19.04 -21.38
N GLY A 163 -9.48 19.72 -21.63
CA GLY A 163 -10.81 19.12 -21.60
C GLY A 163 -11.24 18.61 -22.98
N ALA A 164 -11.71 17.35 -23.00
CA ALA A 164 -12.32 16.55 -24.06
C ALA A 164 -11.37 15.82 -25.03
#